data_AF-A0A139CXC2-F1
#
_entry.id   AF-A0A139CXC2-F1
#
_cell.length_a   1.000
_cell.length_b   1.000
_cell.length_c   1.000
_cell.angle_alpha   90.00
_cell.angle_beta   90.00
_cell.angle_gamma   90.00
#
_symmetry.space_group_name_H-M   'P 1'
#
loop_
_entity.id
_entity.type
_entity.pdbx_description
1 polymer ?
#
loop_
_entity_poly.entity_id
_entity_poly.type
_entity_poly.pdbx_seq_one_letter_code
_entity_poly.pdbx_strand_id
1 'polypeptide(L)'
;MIPVYAVVTILKYTPAIEVISKWMTPLMGYLGLPGEAIMALISGYFLNIYAALAVITSLDLSPRAVTILGTMLGLSHSLLIETAIIKQLKIKTTLLVVLRISLSLIAGFLLNILL
;
A
#
# COMPACT_ATOMS: atom_id res chain seq x y z
N MET A 1 5.86 8.51 -18.19
CA MET A 1 6.42 7.48 -17.28
C MET A 1 7.65 7.97 -16.54
N ILE A 2 8.68 8.49 -17.23
CA ILE A 2 9.94 8.94 -16.61
C ILE A 2 9.74 9.89 -15.40
N PRO A 3 8.86 10.91 -15.45
CA PRO A 3 8.67 11.81 -14.30
C PRO A 3 8.13 11.12 -13.05
N VAL A 4 7.30 10.08 -13.21
CA VAL A 4 6.68 9.38 -12.09
C VAL A 4 7.67 8.42 -11.42
N TYR A 5 8.52 7.76 -12.20
CA TYR A 5 9.63 6.99 -11.64
C TYR A 5 10.60 7.86 -10.83
N ALA A 6 10.85 9.09 -11.27
CA ALA A 6 11.65 10.05 -10.49
C ALA A 6 10.97 10.38 -9.15
N VAL A 7 9.66 10.64 -9.15
CA VAL A 7 8.89 10.87 -7.90
C VAL A 7 8.95 9.66 -6.97
N VAL A 8 8.70 8.45 -7.48
CA VAL A 8 8.79 7.21 -6.69
C VAL A 8 10.20 7.01 -6.12
N THR A 9 11.23 7.31 -6.92
CA THR A 9 12.63 7.23 -6.49
C THR A 9 12.93 8.24 -5.38
N ILE A 10 12.49 9.49 -5.52
CA ILE A 10 12.64 10.52 -4.48
C ILE A 10 11.90 10.09 -3.20
N LEU A 11 10.65 9.61 -3.31
CA LEU A 11 9.89 9.10 -2.16
C LEU A 11 10.62 7.97 -1.45
N LYS A 12 11.29 7.07 -2.19
CA LYS A 12 12.08 5.98 -1.62
C LYS A 12 13.27 6.46 -0.78
N TYR A 13 13.89 7.59 -1.12
CA TYR A 13 15.06 8.13 -0.43
C TYR A 13 14.74 9.30 0.51
N THR A 14 13.46 9.55 0.81
CA THR A 14 13.02 10.61 1.73
C THR A 14 12.22 10.02 2.88
N PRO A 15 12.14 10.71 4.04
CA PRO A 15 11.32 10.26 5.17
C PRO A 15 9.81 10.42 4.91
N ALA A 16 9.38 10.80 3.71
CA ALA A 16 7.99 11.06 3.38
C ALA A 16 7.09 9.85 3.68
N ILE A 17 7.54 8.64 3.32
CA ILE A 17 6.82 7.39 3.60
C ILE A 17 6.67 7.19 5.10
N GLU A 18 7.74 7.40 5.88
CA GLU A 18 7.70 7.27 7.35
C GLU A 18 6.72 8.27 7.98
N VAL A 19 6.72 9.52 7.52
CA VAL A 19 5.79 10.55 7.99
C VAL A 19 4.35 10.16 7.67
N ILE A 20 4.06 9.79 6.42
CA ILE A 20 2.70 9.35 6.01
C ILE A 20 2.27 8.15 6.86
N SER A 21 3.16 7.18 7.04
CA SER A 21 2.92 5.99 7.84
C SER A 21 2.56 6.33 9.30
N LYS A 22 3.27 7.25 9.96
CA LYS A 22 2.95 7.68 11.34
C LYS A 22 1.55 8.28 11.45
N TRP A 23 1.13 9.07 10.46
CA TRP A 23 -0.20 9.68 10.44
C TRP A 23 -1.30 8.65 10.18
N MET A 24 -0.98 7.58 9.46
CA MET A 24 -1.92 6.52 9.08
C MET A 24 -1.90 5.31 10.02
N THR A 25 -0.96 5.22 10.97
CA THR A 25 -0.89 4.20 12.01
C THR A 25 -2.24 3.90 12.70
N PRO A 26 -3.07 4.88 13.13
CA PRO A 26 -4.33 4.57 13.80
C PRO A 26 -5.32 3.78 12.92
N LEU A 27 -5.17 3.83 11.59
CA LEU A 27 -6.03 3.06 10.68
C LEU A 27 -5.81 1.54 10.77
N MET A 28 -4.63 1.11 11.23
CA MET A 28 -4.31 -0.32 11.36
C MET A 28 -5.19 -1.02 12.39
N GLY A 29 -5.65 -0.31 13.42
CA GLY A 29 -6.58 -0.86 14.41
C GLY A 29 -7.91 -1.32 13.80
N TYR A 30 -8.46 -0.59 12.83
CA TYR A 30 -9.69 -0.99 12.13
C TYR A 30 -9.49 -2.24 11.27
N LEU A 31 -8.26 -2.46 10.79
CA LEU A 31 -7.89 -3.61 9.97
C LEU A 31 -7.34 -4.77 10.81
N GLY A 32 -7.33 -4.65 12.15
CA GLY A 32 -6.78 -5.66 13.06
C GLY A 32 -5.31 -5.97 12.83
N LEU A 33 -4.57 -5.00 12.30
CA LEU A 33 -3.14 -5.08 12.02
C LEU A 33 -2.35 -4.33 13.10
N PRO A 34 -1.11 -4.76 13.41
CA PRO A 34 -0.22 -3.99 14.28
C PRO A 34 0.14 -2.66 13.64
N GLY A 35 0.40 -1.65 14.46
CA GLY A 35 0.71 -0.30 13.98
C GLY A 35 1.92 -0.25 13.04
N GLU A 36 2.91 -1.12 13.23
CA GLU A 36 4.12 -1.20 12.40
C GLU A 36 3.84 -1.67 10.96
N ALA A 37 2.74 -2.41 10.74
CA ALA A 37 2.33 -2.90 9.43
C ALA A 37 1.96 -1.78 8.45
N ILE A 38 1.64 -0.58 8.95
CA ILE A 38 1.34 0.58 8.09
C ILE A 38 2.51 0.93 7.18
N MET A 39 3.75 0.75 7.65
CA MET A 39 4.94 1.07 6.89
C MET A 39 5.06 0.16 5.66
N ALA A 40 4.71 -1.13 5.81
CA ALA A 40 4.66 -2.07 4.69
C ALA A 40 3.57 -1.68 3.68
N LEU A 41 2.36 -1.36 4.17
CA LEU A 41 1.23 -1.03 3.31
C LEU A 41 1.48 0.23 2.47
N ILE A 42 1.94 1.31 3.11
CA ILE A 42 2.24 2.59 2.44
C ILE A 42 3.42 2.44 1.48
N SER A 43 4.49 1.74 1.88
CA SER A 43 5.60 1.45 0.98
C SER A 43 5.15 0.68 -0.26
N GLY A 44 4.25 -0.30 -0.10
CA GLY A 44 3.69 -1.04 -1.22
C GLY A 44 2.80 -0.22 -2.13
N TYR A 45 1.92 0.59 -1.55
CA TYR A 45 1.00 1.46 -2.28
C TYR A 45 1.73 2.50 -3.12
N PHE A 46 2.77 3.14 -2.58
CA PHE A 46 3.43 4.27 -3.25
C PHE A 46 4.72 3.91 -3.98
N LEU A 47 5.48 2.92 -3.49
CA LEU A 47 6.77 2.56 -4.08
C LEU A 47 6.66 1.33 -5.00
N ASN A 48 6.49 0.15 -4.41
CA ASN A 48 6.28 -1.13 -5.09
C ASN A 48 6.19 -2.29 -4.09
N ILE A 49 5.82 -3.47 -4.60
CA ILE A 49 5.70 -4.69 -3.79
C ILE A 49 7.02 -5.12 -3.12
N TYR A 50 8.18 -4.89 -3.75
CA TYR A 50 9.47 -5.26 -3.16
C TYR A 50 9.82 -4.40 -1.95
N ALA A 51 9.48 -3.11 -1.98
CA ALA A 51 9.62 -2.23 -0.81
C ALA A 51 8.71 -2.68 0.34
N ALA A 52 7.47 -3.07 0.05
CA ALA A 52 6.58 -3.65 1.06
C ALA A 52 7.14 -4.94 1.65
N LEU A 53 7.63 -5.85 0.80
CA LEU A 53 8.24 -7.11 1.25
C LEU A 53 9.42 -6.88 2.19
N ALA A 54 10.32 -5.95 1.86
CA ALA A 54 11.44 -5.61 2.73
C ALA A 54 10.99 -5.20 4.14
N VAL A 55 9.90 -4.44 4.24
CA VAL A 55 9.32 -4.07 5.54
C VAL A 55 8.64 -5.27 6.20
N ILE A 56 7.80 -6.02 5.49
CA ILE A 56 7.11 -7.20 6.03
C ILE A 56 8.09 -8.20 6.61
N THR A 57 9.18 -8.51 5.91
CA THR A 57 10.20 -9.47 6.37
C THR A 57 11.03 -8.96 7.56
N SER A 58 11.03 -7.66 7.81
CA SER A 58 11.69 -7.06 8.97
C SER A 58 10.81 -7.04 10.23
N LEU A 59 9.52 -7.36 10.09
CA LEU A 59 8.54 -7.39 11.16
C LEU A 59 8.17 -8.83 11.50
N ASP A 60 8.00 -9.13 12.79
CA ASP A 60 7.53 -10.44 13.25
C ASP A 60 5.99 -10.50 13.21
N LEU A 61 5.44 -10.50 11.99
CA LEU A 61 4.01 -10.50 11.75
C LEU A 61 3.43 -11.92 11.80
N SER A 62 2.28 -12.06 12.44
CA SER A 62 1.54 -13.33 12.42
C SER A 62 1.10 -13.71 10.99
N PRO A 63 0.92 -15.01 10.69
CA PRO A 63 0.42 -15.44 9.38
C PRO A 63 -0.88 -14.73 8.97
N ARG A 64 -1.78 -14.51 9.94
CA ARG A 64 -3.01 -13.71 9.78
C ARG A 64 -2.72 -12.30 9.24
N ALA A 65 -1.81 -11.57 9.88
CA ALA A 65 -1.45 -10.22 9.48
C ALA A 65 -0.78 -10.19 8.09
N VAL A 66 0.08 -11.17 7.80
CA VAL A 66 0.72 -11.32 6.49
C VAL A 66 -0.32 -11.60 5.40
N THR A 67 -1.31 -12.45 5.66
CA THR A 67 -2.41 -12.72 4.72
C THR A 67 -3.21 -11.45 4.42
N ILE A 68 -3.64 -10.72 5.45
CA ILE A 68 -4.38 -9.46 5.30
C ILE A 68 -3.57 -8.46 4.48
N LEU A 69 -2.31 -8.19 4.86
CA LEU A 69 -1.43 -7.27 4.13
C LEU A 69 -1.17 -7.73 2.70
N GLY A 70 -0.92 -9.02 2.50
CA GLY A 70 -0.67 -9.60 1.18
C GLY A 70 -1.86 -9.39 0.23
N THR A 71 -3.09 -9.64 0.71
CA THR A 71 -4.31 -9.38 -0.07
C THR A 71 -4.46 -7.89 -0.38
N MET A 72 -4.28 -7.02 0.63
CA MET A 72 -4.37 -5.58 0.44
C MET A 72 -3.38 -5.05 -0.61
N LEU A 73 -2.11 -5.49 -0.52
CA LEU A 73 -1.05 -5.14 -1.45
C LEU A 73 -1.26 -5.73 -2.85
N GLY A 74 -1.78 -6.95 -2.94
CA GLY A 74 -2.17 -7.56 -4.21
C GLY A 74 -3.17 -6.69 -4.98
N LEU A 75 -4.10 -6.04 -4.27
CA LEU A 75 -5.11 -5.16 -4.86
C LEU A 75 -4.58 -3.75 -5.22
N SER A 76 -3.64 -3.21 -4.44
CA SER A 76 -3.30 -1.78 -4.47
C SER A 76 -1.81 -1.43 -4.42
N HIS A 77 -0.90 -2.32 -4.85
CA HIS A 77 0.51 -1.95 -4.96
C HIS A 77 0.79 -0.94 -6.10
N SER A 78 1.92 -0.22 -6.01
CA SER A 78 2.49 0.61 -7.09
C SER A 78 1.53 1.64 -7.70
N LEU A 79 0.61 2.22 -6.90
CA LEU A 79 -0.48 3.09 -7.38
C LEU A 79 0.02 4.25 -8.24
N LEU A 80 1.16 4.87 -7.89
CA LEU A 80 1.72 5.99 -8.67
C LEU A 80 2.12 5.54 -10.08
N ILE A 81 2.86 4.43 -10.20
CA ILE A 81 3.34 3.90 -11.47
C ILE A 81 2.16 3.41 -12.31
N GLU A 82 1.26 2.63 -11.73
CA GLU A 82 0.11 2.09 -12.45
C GLU A 82 -0.85 3.17 -12.93
N THR A 83 -1.10 4.20 -12.12
CA THR A 83 -1.89 5.37 -12.53
C THR A 83 -1.26 6.07 -13.72
N ALA A 84 0.06 6.18 -13.76
CA ALA A 84 0.79 6.80 -14.87
C ALA A 84 0.71 5.97 -16.17
N ILE A 85 0.68 4.64 -16.07
CA ILE A 85 0.47 3.73 -17.20
C ILE A 85 -0.96 3.89 -17.72
N ILE A 86 -1.95 3.79 -16.83
CA ILE A 86 -3.37 3.80 -17.19
C ILE A 86 -3.79 5.16 -17.77
N LYS A 87 -3.16 6.26 -17.33
CA LYS A 87 -3.37 7.59 -17.92
C LYS A 87 -3.07 7.62 -19.43
N GLN A 88 -2.10 6.85 -19.90
CA GLN A 88 -1.77 6.77 -21.33
C GLN A 88 -2.85 6.04 -22.14
N LEU A 89 -3.63 5.19 -21.48
CA LEU A 89 -4.76 4.47 -22.09
C LEU A 89 -6.03 5.33 -22.19
N LYS A 90 -5.98 6.62 -21.80
CA LYS A 90 -7.13 7.56 -21.76
C LYS A 90 -8.30 7.07 -20.90
N ILE A 91 -8.03 6.18 -19.94
CA ILE A 91 -9.01 5.69 -18.97
C ILE A 91 -9.13 6.70 -17.81
N LYS A 92 -10.31 6.79 -17.19
CA LYS A 92 -10.53 7.59 -15.98
C LYS A 92 -9.70 7.04 -14.80
N THR A 93 -8.50 7.59 -14.62
CA THR A 93 -7.54 7.12 -13.61
C THR A 93 -8.02 7.28 -12.18
N THR A 94 -8.66 8.40 -11.85
CA THR A 94 -9.14 8.66 -10.48
C THR A 94 -10.12 7.59 -10.01
N LEU A 95 -11.05 7.17 -10.88
CA LEU A 95 -12.01 6.11 -10.56
C LEU A 95 -11.28 4.80 -10.23
N LEU A 96 -10.26 4.44 -11.00
CA LEU A 96 -9.52 3.20 -10.79
C LEU A 96 -8.67 3.23 -9.51
N VAL A 97 -8.02 4.35 -9.20
CA VAL A 97 -7.26 4.51 -7.95
C VAL A 97 -8.19 4.41 -6.74
N VAL A 98 -9.32 5.12 -6.77
CA VAL A 98 -10.33 5.05 -5.69
C VAL A 98 -10.86 3.63 -5.54
N LEU A 99 -11.21 2.97 -6.65
CA LEU A 99 -11.69 1.60 -6.61
C LEU A 99 -10.68 0.66 -5.97
N ARG A 100 -9.41 0.75 -6.36
CA ARG A 100 -8.35 -0.12 -5.83
C ARG A 100 -8.12 0.08 -4.35
N ILE A 101 -7.97 1.33 -3.90
CA ILE A 101 -7.76 1.65 -2.49
C ILE A 101 -8.98 1.18 -1.69
N SER A 102 -10.20 1.48 -2.14
CA SER A 102 -11.43 1.04 -1.46
C SER A 102 -11.52 -0.48 -1.37
N LEU A 103 -11.29 -1.21 -2.48
CA LEU A 103 -11.30 -2.67 -2.48
C LEU A 103 -10.22 -3.24 -1.56
N SER A 104 -9.04 -2.64 -1.53
CA SER A 104 -7.95 -3.05 -0.64
C SER A 104 -8.35 -2.89 0.83
N LEU A 105 -8.87 -1.72 1.22
CA LEU A 105 -9.33 -1.47 2.58
C LEU A 105 -10.51 -2.36 2.99
N ILE A 106 -11.49 -2.53 2.10
CA ILE A 106 -12.65 -3.41 2.34
C ILE A 106 -12.18 -4.86 2.50
N ALA A 107 -11.31 -5.35 1.62
CA ALA A 107 -10.78 -6.71 1.71
C ALA A 107 -10.00 -6.92 3.02
N GLY A 108 -9.15 -5.96 3.41
CA GLY A 108 -8.42 -6.02 4.67
C GLY A 108 -9.35 -6.05 5.88
N PHE A 109 -10.39 -5.21 5.89
CA PHE A 109 -11.40 -5.18 6.95
C PHE A 109 -12.21 -6.49 7.03
N LEU A 110 -12.65 -7.02 5.88
CA LEU A 110 -13.38 -8.29 5.85
C LEU A 110 -12.51 -9.46 6.31
N LEU A 111 -11.25 -9.52 5.88
CA LEU A 111 -10.33 -10.57 6.32
C LEU A 111 -10.01 -10.47 7.81
N ASN A 112 -9.96 -9.27 8.39
CA ASN A 112 -9.84 -9.11 9.83
C ASN A 112 -11.03 -9.71 10.60
N ILE A 113 -12.24 -9.71 10.02
CA ILE A 113 -13.40 -10.33 10.65
C ILE A 113 -13.40 -11.86 10.48
N LEU A 114 -12.89 -12.34 9.33
CA LEU A 114 -12.94 -13.76 8.96
C LEU A 114 -11.79 -14.61 9.53
N LEU A 115 -10.60 -14.02 9.71
CA LEU A 115 -9.40 -14.67 10.24
C LEU A 115 -9.16 -14.27 11.69
#